data_AF-A0A4R4ZTV5-F1
#
_entry.id   AF-A0A4R4ZTV5-F1
#
_cell.length_a   1.000
_cell.length_b   1.000
_cell.length_c   1.000
_cell.angle_alpha   90.00
_cell.angle_beta   90.00
_cell.angle_gamma   90.00
#
_symmetry.space_group_name_H-M   'P 1'
#
loop_
_entity.id
_entity.type
_entity.pdbx_description
1 polymer ?
#
loop_
_entity_poly.entity_id
_entity_poly.type
_entity_poly.pdbx_seq_one_letter_code
_entity_poly.pdbx_strand_id
1 'polypeptide(L)'
;MGKGNEAGEAGMSERFDGSEHPHAYPLLYALGNALDRRGFTTSVGARAVTVARRGDVSLRTQTITCKPRPIDGDRLWFFDALGEPIAQADHVIDAAVIIAADLAPRDVATGGEL
;
A
#
# COMPACT_ATOMS: atom_id res chain seq x y z
N MET A 1 -14.80 -24.06 -43.60
CA MET A 1 -13.92 -22.93 -43.23
C MET A 1 -14.70 -22.05 -42.26
N GLY A 2 -14.26 -21.93 -41.01
CA GLY A 2 -14.99 -21.15 -40.01
C GLY A 2 -14.10 -20.86 -38.80
N LYS A 3 -13.31 -19.80 -38.89
CA LYS A 3 -12.58 -19.21 -37.76
C LYS A 3 -12.64 -17.70 -37.93
N GLY A 4 -13.68 -17.09 -37.38
CA GLY A 4 -13.67 -15.69 -36.99
C GLY A 4 -13.60 -15.67 -35.47
N ASN A 5 -12.43 -15.34 -34.93
CA ASN A 5 -12.23 -14.98 -33.53
C ASN A 5 -11.59 -13.58 -33.61
N GLU A 6 -12.39 -12.51 -33.55
CA GLU A 6 -12.85 -11.84 -32.33
C GLU A 6 -11.72 -11.13 -31.57
N ALA A 7 -12.00 -9.86 -31.32
CA ALA A 7 -11.10 -8.78 -31.01
C ALA A 7 -10.56 -8.81 -29.57
N GLY A 8 -9.35 -8.24 -29.42
CA GLY A 8 -9.05 -7.24 -28.40
C GLY A 8 -9.24 -7.62 -26.93
N GLU A 9 -8.16 -8.08 -26.28
CA GLU A 9 -8.05 -8.07 -24.82
C GLU A 9 -6.87 -7.21 -24.38
N ALA A 10 -6.99 -5.90 -24.63
CA ALA A 10 -6.31 -4.88 -23.86
C ALA A 10 -7.27 -4.45 -22.75
N GLY A 11 -7.15 -5.06 -21.57
CA GLY A 11 -8.01 -4.73 -20.45
C GLY A 11 -8.15 -5.85 -19.43
N MET A 12 -7.03 -6.31 -18.85
CA MET A 12 -7.03 -7.03 -17.58
C MET A 12 -7.41 -6.05 -16.46
N SER A 13 -8.63 -5.50 -16.55
CA SER A 13 -9.33 -4.97 -15.40
C SER A 13 -9.87 -6.18 -14.68
N GLU A 14 -9.01 -6.83 -13.89
CA GLU A 14 -9.41 -7.84 -12.93
C GLU A 14 -10.67 -7.33 -12.21
N ARG A 15 -11.82 -7.91 -12.57
CA ARG A 15 -13.05 -7.84 -11.80
C ARG A 15 -12.75 -8.51 -10.49
N PHE A 16 -12.13 -7.75 -9.61
CA PHE A 16 -11.57 -8.23 -8.37
C PHE A 16 -12.73 -8.57 -7.43
N ASP A 17 -13.05 -9.85 -7.35
CA ASP A 17 -14.22 -10.41 -6.67
C ASP A 17 -14.13 -10.31 -5.14
N GLY A 18 -13.10 -9.69 -4.56
CA GLY A 18 -12.96 -9.52 -3.11
C GLY A 18 -12.79 -10.84 -2.31
N SER A 19 -12.98 -11.98 -2.96
CA SER A 19 -12.90 -13.34 -2.41
C SER A 19 -11.49 -13.95 -2.49
N GLU A 20 -10.57 -13.35 -3.27
CA GLU A 20 -9.36 -14.05 -3.72
C GLU A 20 -8.12 -13.90 -2.82
N HIS A 21 -8.15 -13.02 -1.80
CA HIS A 21 -7.02 -12.91 -0.86
C HIS A 21 -7.48 -12.84 0.60
N PRO A 22 -7.94 -13.96 1.20
CA PRO A 22 -8.28 -14.05 2.62
C PRO A 22 -7.15 -13.62 3.57
N HIS A 23 -5.91 -13.57 3.07
CA HIS A 23 -4.74 -13.12 3.83
C HIS A 23 -4.39 -11.64 3.63
N ALA A 24 -4.86 -10.95 2.59
CA ALA A 24 -4.48 -9.55 2.35
C ALA A 24 -5.18 -8.57 3.33
N TYR A 25 -6.47 -8.79 3.59
CA TYR A 25 -7.25 -7.98 4.53
C TYR A 25 -6.68 -7.99 5.97
N PRO A 26 -6.39 -9.15 6.59
CA PRO A 26 -5.81 -9.17 7.94
C PRO A 26 -4.42 -8.52 8.00
N LEU A 27 -3.63 -8.55 6.92
CA LEU A 27 -2.33 -7.89 6.85
C LEU A 27 -2.46 -6.36 6.77
N LEU A 28 -3.39 -5.86 5.95
CA LEU A 28 -3.72 -4.43 5.89
C LEU A 28 -4.28 -3.93 7.22
N TYR A 29 -5.12 -4.74 7.88
CA TYR A 29 -5.65 -4.43 9.21
C TYR A 29 -4.54 -4.40 10.28
N ALA A 30 -3.64 -5.39 10.27
CA ALA A 30 -2.50 -5.43 11.18
C ALA A 30 -1.58 -4.22 10.97
N LEU A 31 -1.35 -3.81 9.71
CA LEU A 31 -0.56 -2.62 9.36
C LEU A 31 -1.24 -1.35 9.88
N GLY A 32 -2.55 -1.21 9.64
CA GLY A 32 -3.35 -0.12 10.16
C GLY A 32 -3.27 -0.02 11.69
N ASN A 33 -3.46 -1.13 12.40
CA ASN A 33 -3.38 -1.18 13.85
C ASN A 33 -1.97 -0.86 14.39
N ALA A 34 -0.91 -1.29 13.70
CA ALA A 34 0.46 -0.97 14.08
C ALA A 34 0.77 0.53 13.95
N LEU A 35 0.17 1.20 12.96
CA LEU A 35 0.32 2.63 12.72
C LEU A 35 -0.60 3.47 13.62
N ASP A 36 -1.81 3.01 13.91
CA ASP A 36 -2.71 3.59 14.90
C ASP A 36 -2.05 3.66 16.28
N ARG A 37 -1.45 2.54 16.74
CA ARG A 37 -0.68 2.51 18.00
C ARG A 37 0.49 3.49 18.06
N ARG A 38 1.01 3.93 16.90
CA ARG A 38 2.08 4.93 16.80
C ARG A 38 1.54 6.36 16.74
N GLY A 39 0.22 6.55 16.74
CA GLY A 39 -0.44 7.85 16.72
C GLY A 39 -0.80 8.36 15.31
N PHE A 40 -0.78 7.50 14.30
CA PHE A 40 -1.25 7.85 12.96
C PHE A 40 -2.74 7.56 12.80
N THR A 41 -3.44 8.37 12.01
CA THR A 41 -4.83 8.10 11.64
C THR A 41 -4.84 7.12 10.48
N THR A 42 -5.38 5.92 10.69
CA THR A 42 -5.46 4.90 9.63
C THR A 42 -6.88 4.62 9.20
N SER A 43 -7.10 4.50 7.89
CA SER A 43 -8.33 4.06 7.27
C SER A 43 -8.06 2.81 6.45
N VAL A 44 -8.51 1.66 6.93
CA VAL A 44 -8.32 0.37 6.26
C VAL A 44 -9.49 0.13 5.32
N GLY A 45 -9.22 0.07 4.02
CA GLY A 45 -10.16 -0.34 2.98
C GLY A 45 -10.00 -1.80 2.60
N ALA A 46 -10.83 -2.28 1.67
CA ALA A 46 -10.82 -3.67 1.22
C ALA A 46 -9.53 -4.09 0.49
N ARG A 47 -8.83 -3.14 -0.16
CA ARG A 47 -7.65 -3.41 -1.01
C ARG A 47 -6.44 -2.54 -0.67
N ALA A 48 -6.60 -1.58 0.23
CA ALA A 48 -5.61 -0.59 0.57
C ALA A 48 -5.81 -0.07 2.00
N VAL A 49 -4.75 0.42 2.63
CA VAL A 49 -4.84 1.21 3.86
C VAL A 49 -4.31 2.61 3.58
N THR A 50 -5.10 3.62 3.92
CA THR A 50 -4.68 5.01 3.89
C THR A 50 -4.25 5.42 5.28
N VAL A 51 -3.07 6.02 5.39
CA VAL A 51 -2.44 6.41 6.64
C VAL A 51 -2.20 7.90 6.58
N ALA A 52 -2.72 8.64 7.54
CA ALA A 52 -2.57 10.08 7.65
C ALA A 52 -1.87 10.43 8.96
N ARG A 53 -0.99 11.42 8.93
CA ARG A 53 -0.43 11.95 10.18
C ARG A 53 -1.45 12.81 10.92
N ARG A 54 -1.65 12.52 12.20
CA ARG A 54 -2.61 13.26 13.04
C ARG A 54 -2.04 14.62 13.42
N GLY A 55 -2.76 15.70 13.10
CA GLY A 55 -2.37 17.07 13.43
C GLY A 55 -1.41 17.74 12.45
N ASP A 56 -1.13 17.12 11.30
CA ASP A 56 -0.27 17.70 10.27
C ASP A 56 -1.08 18.62 9.35
N VAL A 57 -0.69 19.90 9.26
CA VAL A 57 -1.35 20.90 8.41
C VAL A 57 -1.17 20.59 6.93
N SER A 58 -0.13 19.82 6.58
CA SER A 58 0.18 19.43 5.21
C SER A 58 -0.65 18.24 4.72
N LEU A 59 -1.52 17.65 5.56
CA LEU A 59 -2.36 16.50 5.22
C LEU A 59 -1.59 15.39 4.48
N ARG A 60 -0.34 15.09 4.90
CA ARG A 60 0.39 13.97 4.29
C ARG A 60 -0.34 12.67 4.59
N THR A 61 -0.96 12.14 3.54
CA THR A 61 -1.61 10.85 3.50
C THR A 61 -0.81 9.91 2.62
N GLN A 62 -0.40 8.78 3.17
CA GLN A 62 0.19 7.69 2.42
C GLN A 62 -0.87 6.62 2.14
N THR A 63 -1.01 6.20 0.89
CA THR A 63 -1.87 5.08 0.54
C THR A 63 -1.01 3.85 0.30
N ILE A 64 -1.33 2.76 0.98
CA ILE A 64 -0.60 1.50 0.91
C ILE A 64 -1.52 0.44 0.34
N THR A 65 -1.05 -0.29 -0.66
CA THR A 65 -1.76 -1.42 -1.25
C THR A 65 -1.04 -2.72 -0.95
N CYS A 66 -1.80 -3.81 -0.81
CA CYS A 66 -1.22 -5.14 -0.67
C CYS A 66 -1.52 -5.94 -1.94
N LYS A 67 -0.48 -6.37 -2.64
CA LYS A 67 -0.60 -7.13 -3.90
C LYS A 67 0.42 -8.26 -3.95
N PRO A 68 0.09 -9.39 -4.58
CA PRO A 68 1.06 -10.44 -4.84
C PRO A 68 2.11 -9.96 -5.84
N ARG A 69 3.37 -10.27 -5.58
CA ARG A 69 4.50 -9.95 -6.45
C ARG A 69 4.94 -11.23 -7.16
N PRO A 70 4.65 -11.41 -8.47
CA PRO A 70 4.91 -12.67 -9.16
C PRO A 70 6.39 -13.04 -9.21
N ILE A 71 7.27 -12.03 -9.21
CA ILE A 71 8.73 -12.23 -9.21
C ILE A 71 9.30 -12.70 -7.87
N ASP A 72 8.49 -12.70 -6.80
CA ASP A 72 8.88 -13.14 -5.46
C ASP A 72 8.18 -14.46 -5.07
N GLY A 73 7.70 -15.23 -6.06
CA GLY A 73 6.99 -16.48 -5.83
C GLY A 73 5.57 -16.28 -5.30
N ASP A 74 4.86 -15.31 -5.84
CA ASP A 74 3.48 -14.93 -5.46
C ASP A 74 3.34 -14.42 -4.01
N ARG A 75 4.45 -14.06 -3.37
CA ARG A 75 4.42 -13.46 -2.04
C ARG A 75 3.67 -12.13 -2.07
N LEU A 76 2.87 -11.90 -1.04
CA LEU A 76 2.20 -10.62 -0.83
C LEU A 76 3.23 -9.57 -0.40
N TRP A 77 3.15 -8.38 -0.98
CA TRP A 77 4.00 -7.23 -0.68
C TRP A 77 3.15 -5.99 -0.44
N PHE A 78 3.66 -5.09 0.40
CA PHE A 78 3.11 -3.75 0.57
C PHE A 78 3.75 -2.81 -0.44
N PHE A 79 2.91 -2.07 -1.14
CA PHE A 79 3.29 -1.05 -2.11
C PHE A 79 2.77 0.30 -1.66
N ASP A 80 3.55 1.34 -1.87
CA ASP A 80 3.13 2.72 -1.59
C ASP A 80 2.19 3.26 -2.70
N ALA A 81 1.82 4.55 -2.63
CA ALA A 81 0.95 5.19 -3.61
C ALA A 81 1.63 5.38 -4.99
N LEU A 82 2.97 5.42 -5.01
CA LEU A 82 3.80 5.45 -6.21
C LEU A 82 4.02 4.06 -6.81
N GLY A 83 3.59 3.00 -6.11
CA GLY A 83 3.78 1.62 -6.54
C GLY A 83 5.17 1.07 -6.23
N GLU A 84 5.92 1.71 -5.35
CA GLU A 84 7.21 1.26 -4.88
C GLU A 84 7.02 0.16 -3.82
N PRO A 85 7.76 -0.95 -3.91
CA PRO A 85 7.70 -2.01 -2.91
C PRO A 85 8.34 -1.52 -1.61
N ILE A 86 7.56 -1.52 -0.52
CA ILE A 86 8.03 -1.11 0.80
C ILE A 86 8.64 -2.31 1.52
N ALA A 87 7.83 -3.34 1.75
CA ALA A 87 8.22 -4.55 2.48
C ALA A 87 7.27 -5.70 2.14
N GLN A 88 7.74 -6.92 2.38
CA GLN A 88 6.91 -8.12 2.25
C GLN A 88 5.76 -8.06 3.27
N ALA A 89 4.58 -8.55 2.90
CA ALA A 89 3.38 -8.43 3.70
C ALA A 89 3.44 -9.21 5.03
N ASP A 90 4.33 -10.20 5.13
CA ASP A 90 4.64 -10.93 6.38
C ASP A 90 5.34 -10.02 7.42
N HIS A 91 6.08 -9.01 6.95
CA HIS A 91 6.84 -8.07 7.77
C HIS A 91 6.06 -6.79 8.07
N VAL A 92 4.85 -6.92 8.63
CA VAL A 92 3.94 -5.80 8.94
C VAL A 92 4.59 -4.72 9.79
N ILE A 93 5.39 -5.11 10.79
CA ILE A 93 6.05 -4.17 11.70
C ILE A 93 7.12 -3.36 10.97
N ASP A 94 7.89 -4.01 10.10
CA ASP A 94 8.95 -3.38 9.31
C ASP A 94 8.35 -2.35 8.33
N ALA A 95 7.28 -2.75 7.63
CA ALA A 95 6.47 -1.86 6.79
C ALA A 95 5.98 -0.63 7.57
N ALA A 96 5.44 -0.84 8.78
CA ALA A 96 4.97 0.26 9.62
C ALA A 96 6.10 1.21 10.05
N VAL A 97 7.34 0.73 10.25
CA VAL A 97 8.51 1.58 10.51
C VAL A 97 8.85 2.42 9.29
N ILE A 98 8.93 1.82 8.12
CA ILE A 98 9.27 2.54 6.89
C ILE A 98 8.21 3.61 6.59
N ILE A 99 6.92 3.26 6.67
CA ILE A 99 5.80 4.20 6.43
C ILE A 99 5.81 5.33 7.47
N ALA A 100 6.05 5.01 8.75
CA ALA A 100 6.14 6.04 9.78
C ALA A 100 7.34 6.97 9.57
N ALA A 101 8.46 6.46 9.04
CA ALA A 101 9.63 7.25 8.70
C ALA A 101 9.40 8.15 7.49
N ASP A 102 8.67 7.68 6.47
CA ASP A 102 8.29 8.47 5.30
C ASP A 102 7.31 9.61 5.66
N LEU A 103 6.33 9.29 6.52
CA LEU A 103 5.37 10.25 7.06
C LEU A 103 5.92 11.12 8.18
N ALA A 104 7.12 10.81 8.72
CA ALA A 104 7.78 11.69 9.65
C ALA A 104 8.01 13.03 8.94
N PRO A 105 7.93 14.16 9.68
CA PRO A 105 8.35 15.40 9.09
C PRO A 105 9.80 15.19 8.67
N ARG A 106 10.06 15.23 7.36
CA ARG A 106 11.38 15.64 6.91
C ARG A 106 11.56 16.97 7.59
N ASP A 107 12.37 16.99 8.64
CA ASP A 107 13.00 18.21 9.10
C ASP A 107 13.72 18.70 7.86
N VAL A 108 13.05 19.57 7.12
CA VAL A 108 13.67 20.38 6.10
C VAL A 108 14.50 21.36 6.91
N ALA A 109 15.60 20.85 7.46
CA ALA A 109 16.78 21.62 7.74
C ALA A 109 16.93 22.52 6.52
N THR A 110 16.65 23.78 6.79
CA THR A 110 16.65 24.86 5.81
C THR A 110 18.07 24.91 5.28
N GLY A 111 18.32 24.19 4.19
CA GLY A 111 19.44 24.42 3.30
C GLY A 111 19.14 25.66 2.48
N GLY A 112 18.97 26.79 3.19
CA GLY A 112 19.21 28.09 2.60
C GLY A 112 20.71 28.19 2.44
N GLU A 113 21.20 27.86 1.25
CA GLU A 113 22.55 28.22 0.85
C GLU A 113 22.51 29.63 0.25
N LEU A 114 23.46 30.43 0.69
CA LEU A 114 23.49 31.90 0.72
C LEU A 114 24.06 32.46 -0.59
#